data_AF-A0A093BJ63-F1
#
_entry.id   AF-A0A093BJ63-F1
#
_cell.length_a   1.000
_cell.length_b   1.000
_cell.length_c   1.000
_cell.angle_alpha   90.00
_cell.angle_beta   90.00
_cell.angle_gamma   90.00
#
_symmetry.space_group_name_H-M   'P 1'
#
loop_
_entity.id
_entity.type
_entity.pdbx_description
1 polymer ?
#
loop_
_entity_poly.entity_id
_entity_poly.type
_entity_poly.pdbx_seq_one_letter_code
_entity_poly.pdbx_strand_id
1 'polypeptide(L)'
;GAAAMDPQELQELQQEVMEELGISMEELQEIIDKELEKFECVRQRKQKLQGAGARLELMSDQLLSTSVDLWDVQPSSSCLPPSPPSCSPPRAIDKCEVLVKDLYSKLGLQYRESSSEEEDSAQPMEVIEILDEEDEDVNVMSIEVTKSISSSCLALQLREAMAAMRKSAQDVQKFMDAVNRKTTAQEAQKGPVQPPPAAAGGELSTDGDLSVGMRILGKKRTKTWHKGTLIAIQTVG
;
A
#
# COMPACT_ATOMS: atom_id res chain seq x y z
N GLY A 1 -21.22 15.09 0.54
CA GLY A 1 -20.37 16.03 -0.19
C GLY A 1 -19.21 16.37 0.72
N ALA A 2 -17.98 16.17 0.26
CA ALA A 2 -16.80 16.67 0.96
C ALA A 2 -16.80 18.19 0.76
N ALA A 3 -17.10 18.94 1.82
CA ALA A 3 -16.94 20.39 1.79
C ALA A 3 -15.45 20.65 1.60
N ALA A 4 -15.07 21.25 0.47
CA ALA A 4 -13.76 21.82 0.30
C ALA A 4 -13.63 22.94 1.34
N MET A 5 -12.81 22.71 2.36
CA MET A 5 -12.48 23.74 3.35
C MET A 5 -11.96 24.96 2.60
N ASP A 6 -12.47 26.14 2.96
CA ASP A 6 -12.07 27.37 2.31
C ASP A 6 -10.58 27.66 2.63
N PRO A 7 -9.75 28.04 1.64
CA PRO A 7 -8.33 28.28 1.85
C PRO A 7 -8.05 29.36 2.90
N GLN A 8 -9.00 30.25 3.16
CA GLN A 8 -8.90 31.30 4.16
C GLN A 8 -9.13 30.75 5.58
N GLU A 9 -10.06 29.80 5.76
CA GLU A 9 -10.25 29.06 7.01
C GLU A 9 -9.02 28.20 7.35
N LEU A 10 -8.35 27.63 6.34
CA LEU A 10 -7.12 26.86 6.53
C LEU A 10 -5.96 27.74 7.00
N GLN A 11 -5.89 28.99 6.53
CA GLN A 11 -4.86 29.94 6.91
C GLN A 11 -5.08 30.51 8.31
N GLU A 12 -6.33 30.79 8.68
CA GLU A 12 -6.68 31.16 10.06
C GLU A 12 -6.34 30.03 11.04
N LEU A 13 -6.64 28.77 10.68
CA LEU A 13 -6.28 27.63 11.51
C LEU A 13 -4.75 27.44 11.62
N GLN A 14 -3.99 27.67 10.55
CA GLN A 14 -2.52 27.67 10.62
C GLN A 14 -1.99 28.76 11.56
N GLN A 15 -2.59 29.96 11.52
CA GLN A 15 -2.23 31.09 12.36
C GLN A 15 -2.57 30.81 13.84
N GLU A 16 -3.76 30.25 14.10
CA GLU A 16 -4.23 29.89 15.44
C GLU A 16 -3.37 28.80 16.08
N VAL A 17 -3.01 27.75 15.33
CA VAL A 17 -2.09 26.71 15.80
C VAL A 17 -0.70 27.28 16.12
N MET A 18 -0.23 28.27 15.36
CA MET A 18 1.04 28.95 15.61
C MET A 18 0.99 29.80 16.90
N GLU A 19 -0.10 30.51 17.14
CA GLU A 19 -0.31 31.28 18.37
C GLU A 19 -0.51 30.41 19.61
N GLU A 20 -1.30 29.32 19.52
CA GLU A 20 -1.55 28.41 20.63
C GLU A 20 -0.29 27.64 21.06
N LEU A 21 0.51 27.20 20.09
CA LEU A 21 1.67 26.35 20.36
C LEU A 21 2.92 27.18 20.67
N GLY A 22 2.91 28.48 20.35
CA GLY A 22 3.99 29.43 20.65
C GLY A 22 5.30 29.10 19.93
N ILE A 23 5.24 28.29 18.87
CA ILE A 23 6.37 27.92 18.01
C ILE A 23 6.07 28.37 16.58
N SER A 24 7.12 28.71 15.83
CA SER A 24 6.92 29.13 14.43
C SER A 24 6.59 27.93 13.53
N MET A 25 6.01 28.19 12.35
CA MET A 25 5.73 27.14 11.36
C MET A 25 7.01 26.41 10.94
N GLU A 26 8.12 27.13 10.84
CA GLU A 26 9.44 26.60 10.51
C GLU A 26 9.97 25.68 11.62
N GLU A 27 9.77 26.06 12.88
CA GLU A 27 10.18 25.25 14.04
C GLU A 27 9.34 23.96 14.14
N LEU A 28 8.04 24.02 13.86
CA LEU A 28 7.18 22.84 13.75
C LEU A 28 7.62 21.91 12.61
N GLN A 29 7.93 22.48 11.43
CA GLN A 29 8.44 21.73 10.28
C GLN A 29 9.77 21.04 10.61
N GLU A 30 10.68 21.74 11.30
CA GLU A 30 11.96 21.19 11.75
C GLU A 30 11.76 20.05 12.77
N ILE A 31 10.82 20.18 13.70
CA ILE A 31 10.48 19.11 14.65
C ILE A 31 9.94 17.89 13.91
N ILE A 32 9.04 18.10 12.95
CA ILE A 32 8.50 17.01 12.12
C ILE A 32 9.63 16.34 11.35
N ASP A 33 10.47 17.09 10.66
CA ASP A 33 11.57 16.54 9.86
C ASP A 33 12.58 15.78 10.72
N LYS A 34 12.93 16.33 11.88
CA LYS A 34 13.83 15.70 12.86
C LYS A 34 13.22 14.45 13.48
N GLU A 35 11.91 14.42 13.74
CA GLU A 35 11.23 13.24 14.24
C GLU A 35 11.09 12.18 13.13
N LEU A 36 10.80 12.59 11.90
CA LEU A 36 10.77 11.73 10.71
C LEU A 36 12.14 11.10 10.44
N GLU A 37 13.24 11.80 10.71
CA GLU A 37 14.60 11.28 10.54
C GLU A 37 14.97 10.19 11.56
N LYS A 38 14.30 10.16 12.72
CA LYS A 38 14.43 9.06 13.70
C LYS A 38 13.79 7.77 13.22
N PHE A 39 12.84 7.82 12.29
CA PHE A 39 12.19 6.64 11.74
C PHE A 39 12.99 6.09 10.54
N GLU A 40 13.61 4.93 10.72
CA GLU A 40 14.43 4.26 9.71
C GLU A 40 13.71 3.98 8.39
N CYS A 41 12.42 3.62 8.43
CA CYS A 41 11.60 3.43 7.24
C CYS A 41 11.44 4.73 6.42
N VAL A 42 11.26 5.86 7.10
CA VAL A 42 11.10 7.18 6.46
C VAL A 42 12.43 7.63 5.85
N ARG A 43 13.54 7.46 6.57
CA ARG A 43 14.90 7.72 6.06
C ARG A 43 15.21 6.88 4.81
N GLN A 44 14.92 5.59 4.82
CA GLN A 44 15.16 4.70 3.69
C GLN A 44 14.27 5.05 2.48
N ARG A 45 13.01 5.44 2.71
CA ARG A 45 12.09 5.88 1.66
C ARG A 45 12.51 7.25 1.08
N LYS A 46 12.94 8.21 1.92
CA LYS A 46 13.48 9.51 1.51
C LYS A 46 14.71 9.35 0.64
N GLN A 47 15.64 8.46 1.02
CA GLN A 47 16.85 8.17 0.23
C GLN A 47 16.54 7.52 -1.12
N LYS A 48 15.59 6.56 -1.16
CA LYS A 48 15.11 5.95 -2.42
C LYS A 48 14.44 6.98 -3.34
N LEU A 49 13.63 7.89 -2.79
CA LEU A 49 12.99 8.97 -3.53
C LEU A 49 14.00 10.00 -4.05
N GLN A 50 14.99 10.38 -3.25
CA GLN A 50 16.02 11.34 -3.65
C GLN A 50 16.90 10.76 -4.77
N GLY A 51 17.24 9.47 -4.72
CA GLY A 51 17.95 8.80 -5.81
C GLY A 51 17.11 8.65 -7.09
N ALA A 52 15.79 8.52 -6.98
CA ALA A 52 14.89 8.54 -8.13
C ALA A 52 14.73 9.96 -8.71
N GLY A 53 14.66 10.99 -7.86
CA GLY A 53 14.63 12.39 -8.24
C GLY A 53 15.88 12.81 -9.01
N ALA A 54 17.06 12.51 -8.48
CA ALA A 54 18.34 12.82 -9.15
C ALA A 54 18.49 12.09 -10.49
N ARG A 55 17.97 10.86 -10.62
CA ARG A 55 17.94 10.14 -11.92
C ARG A 55 16.98 10.78 -12.91
N LEU A 56 15.82 11.25 -12.44
CA LEU A 56 14.84 11.95 -13.28
C LEU A 56 15.40 13.29 -13.76
N GLU A 57 16.09 14.02 -12.89
CA GLU A 57 16.76 15.29 -13.20
C GLU A 57 17.88 15.08 -14.23
N LEU A 58 18.76 14.09 -14.04
CA LEU A 58 19.78 13.71 -15.02
C LEU A 58 19.17 13.31 -16.37
N MET A 59 18.06 12.56 -16.36
CA MET A 59 17.36 12.14 -17.56
C MET A 59 16.69 13.33 -18.27
N SER A 60 16.15 14.28 -17.49
CA SER A 60 15.61 15.54 -18.00
C SER A 60 16.70 16.39 -18.65
N ASP A 61 17.86 16.53 -18.03
CA ASP A 61 19.01 17.27 -18.58
C ASP A 61 19.56 16.60 -19.85
N GLN A 62 19.64 15.27 -19.87
CA GLN A 62 20.01 14.52 -21.08
C GLN A 62 19.01 14.72 -22.22
N LEU A 63 17.71 14.68 -21.93
CA LEU A 63 16.67 14.94 -22.92
C LEU A 63 16.74 16.39 -23.42
N LEU A 64 16.98 17.36 -22.52
CA LEU A 64 17.14 18.76 -22.88
C LEU A 64 18.37 18.97 -23.77
N SER A 65 19.51 18.35 -23.46
CA SER A 65 20.72 18.39 -24.28
C SER A 65 20.49 17.77 -25.66
N THR A 66 19.91 16.57 -25.71
CA THR A 66 19.62 15.86 -26.98
C THR A 66 18.61 16.64 -27.83
N SER A 67 17.66 17.33 -27.19
CA SER A 67 16.67 18.15 -27.88
C SER A 67 17.29 19.46 -28.41
N VAL A 68 18.22 20.06 -27.68
CA VAL A 68 19.02 21.21 -28.16
C VAL A 68 19.87 20.82 -29.37
N ASP A 69 20.54 19.67 -29.34
CA ASP A 69 21.32 19.16 -30.47
C ASP A 69 20.45 18.87 -31.69
N LEU A 70 19.18 18.48 -31.49
CA LEU A 70 18.21 18.25 -32.57
C LEU A 70 17.71 19.56 -33.21
N TRP A 71 17.62 20.66 -32.45
CA TRP A 71 17.13 21.95 -32.94
C TRP A 71 18.24 22.86 -33.50
N ASP A 72 19.49 22.70 -33.06
CA ASP A 72 20.64 23.44 -33.64
C ASP A 72 21.04 22.95 -35.05
N VAL A 73 20.46 21.84 -35.54
CA VAL A 73 20.67 21.34 -36.91
C VAL A 73 19.86 22.10 -37.98
N GLN A 74 19.03 23.08 -37.62
CA GLN A 74 18.50 24.00 -38.64
C GLN A 74 18.11 25.37 -38.07
N PRO A 75 18.82 26.43 -38.47
CA PRO A 75 18.33 27.14 -39.65
C PRO A 75 19.43 27.76 -40.52
N SER A 76 19.49 27.37 -41.80
CA SER A 76 19.52 28.27 -42.98
C SER A 76 20.14 27.60 -44.21
N SER A 77 19.55 27.93 -45.36
CA SER A 77 20.13 27.86 -46.70
C SER A 77 20.09 26.52 -47.43
N SER A 78 19.11 26.42 -48.34
CA SER A 78 19.30 26.05 -49.75
C SER A 78 20.66 25.41 -50.09
N CYS A 79 20.66 24.09 -50.25
CA CYS A 79 21.36 23.34 -51.30
C CYS A 79 21.13 21.85 -51.02
N LEU A 80 20.27 21.22 -51.83
CA LEU A 80 20.20 19.77 -51.95
C LEU A 80 21.59 19.22 -52.36
N PRO A 81 22.14 18.21 -51.66
CA PRO A 81 23.06 17.27 -52.26
C PRO A 81 22.30 15.96 -52.61
N PRO A 82 22.68 15.27 -53.70
CA PRO A 82 22.09 13.98 -54.02
C PRO A 82 22.44 12.95 -52.93
N SER A 83 21.43 12.24 -52.48
CA SER A 83 21.46 11.16 -51.50
C SER A 83 22.49 10.08 -51.86
N PRO A 84 23.38 9.65 -50.94
CA PRO A 84 24.11 8.40 -51.11
C PRO A 84 23.21 7.21 -50.69
N PRO A 85 23.04 6.18 -51.54
CA PRO A 85 22.11 5.08 -51.32
C PRO A 85 22.74 3.98 -50.45
N SER A 86 23.06 4.26 -49.19
CA SER A 86 23.71 3.26 -48.32
C SER A 86 23.33 3.30 -46.84
N CYS A 87 22.07 3.59 -46.51
CA CYS A 87 21.50 3.00 -45.29
C CYS A 87 20.13 2.42 -45.58
N SER A 88 20.19 1.25 -46.23
CA SER A 88 19.08 0.32 -46.31
C SER A 88 18.61 -0.02 -44.88
N PRO A 89 17.29 -0.13 -44.61
CA PRO A 89 16.70 -0.52 -43.33
C PRO A 89 17.10 -1.85 -42.66
N PRO A 90 17.65 -2.90 -43.34
CA PRO A 90 17.89 -4.19 -42.68
C PRO A 90 19.02 -4.14 -41.65
N ARG A 91 20.02 -3.25 -41.78
CA ARG A 91 21.15 -3.17 -40.83
C ARG A 91 20.76 -2.78 -39.40
N ALA A 92 19.63 -2.09 -39.23
CA ALA A 92 19.12 -1.75 -37.90
C ALA A 92 18.38 -2.94 -37.27
N ILE A 93 17.67 -3.70 -38.09
CA ILE A 93 16.93 -4.90 -37.68
C ILE A 93 17.92 -6.00 -37.26
N ASP A 94 19.01 -6.18 -38.01
CA ASP A 94 20.07 -7.15 -37.68
C ASP A 94 20.68 -6.89 -36.28
N LYS A 95 20.86 -5.61 -35.91
CA LYS A 95 21.37 -5.24 -34.58
C LYS A 95 20.38 -5.56 -33.47
N CYS A 96 19.09 -5.30 -33.69
CA CYS A 96 18.04 -5.66 -32.75
C CYS A 96 17.92 -7.19 -32.60
N GLU A 97 18.06 -7.92 -33.70
CA GLU A 97 18.00 -9.38 -33.73
C GLU A 97 19.13 -10.02 -32.91
N VAL A 98 20.36 -9.50 -33.03
CA VAL A 98 21.50 -9.96 -32.23
C VAL A 98 21.24 -9.78 -30.73
N LEU A 99 20.64 -8.65 -30.32
CA LEU A 99 20.30 -8.40 -28.91
C LEU A 99 19.24 -9.38 -28.40
N VAL A 100 18.25 -9.73 -29.23
CA VAL A 100 17.22 -10.71 -28.87
C VAL A 100 17.82 -12.12 -28.78
N LYS A 101 18.72 -12.49 -29.69
CA LYS A 101 19.46 -13.77 -29.64
C LYS A 101 20.29 -13.92 -28.36
N ASP A 102 20.98 -12.85 -27.93
CA ASP A 102 21.74 -12.83 -26.67
C ASP A 102 20.84 -13.01 -25.44
N LEU A 103 19.67 -12.35 -25.42
CA LEU A 103 18.71 -12.47 -24.32
C LEU A 103 18.17 -13.90 -24.18
N TYR A 104 17.78 -14.54 -25.29
CA TYR A 104 17.30 -15.92 -25.28
C TYR A 104 18.40 -16.87 -24.80
N SER A 105 19.63 -16.70 -25.28
CA SER A 105 20.78 -17.50 -24.85
C SER A 105 21.05 -17.39 -23.35
N LYS A 106 20.94 -16.18 -22.78
CA LYS A 106 21.08 -15.94 -21.33
C LYS A 106 19.98 -16.60 -20.50
N LEU A 107 18.78 -16.76 -21.07
CA LEU A 107 17.65 -17.44 -20.44
C LEU A 107 17.65 -18.95 -20.68
N GLY A 108 18.66 -19.50 -21.38
CA GLY A 108 18.72 -20.92 -21.75
C GLY A 108 17.71 -21.33 -22.82
N LEU A 109 17.18 -20.37 -23.58
CA LEU A 109 16.20 -20.57 -24.65
C LEU A 109 16.87 -20.42 -26.03
N GLN A 110 16.32 -21.11 -27.04
CA GLN A 110 16.78 -20.98 -28.42
C GLN A 110 15.92 -19.98 -29.19
N TYR A 111 16.55 -19.01 -29.83
CA TYR A 111 15.86 -18.07 -30.71
C TYR A 111 15.50 -18.74 -32.05
N ARG A 112 14.23 -18.68 -32.46
CA ARG A 112 13.69 -19.31 -33.69
C ARG A 112 13.22 -18.21 -34.65
N GLU A 113 13.99 -17.97 -35.71
CA GLU A 113 13.62 -17.07 -36.81
C GLU A 113 12.43 -17.67 -37.56
N SER A 114 11.22 -17.25 -37.20
CA SER A 114 9.99 -17.82 -37.78
C SER A 114 9.61 -17.05 -39.03
N SER A 115 10.20 -17.45 -40.15
CA SER A 115 9.76 -17.08 -41.50
C SER A 115 10.09 -18.20 -42.49
N SER A 116 9.45 -19.36 -42.35
CA SER A 116 9.29 -20.33 -43.45
C SER A 116 8.21 -21.35 -43.09
N GLU A 117 7.17 -21.43 -43.92
CA GLU A 117 6.20 -22.53 -43.97
C GLU A 117 6.91 -23.80 -44.48
N GLU A 118 7.29 -24.72 -43.60
CA GLU A 118 7.52 -26.12 -43.96
C GLU A 118 7.14 -26.98 -42.76
N GLU A 119 6.13 -27.84 -42.96
CA GLU A 119 5.78 -28.92 -42.04
C GLU A 119 6.96 -29.88 -41.93
N ASP A 120 7.37 -30.15 -40.69
CA ASP A 120 7.84 -31.46 -40.18
C ASP A 120 8.94 -31.25 -39.15
N SER A 121 8.51 -31.09 -37.91
CA SER A 121 9.05 -31.85 -36.78
C SER A 121 8.21 -31.45 -35.59
N ALA A 122 7.19 -32.26 -35.32
CA ALA A 122 6.50 -32.30 -34.05
C ALA A 122 7.54 -32.56 -32.94
N GLN A 123 8.15 -31.50 -32.42
CA GLN A 123 8.69 -31.58 -31.07
C GLN A 123 7.48 -31.62 -30.14
N PRO A 124 7.46 -32.55 -29.18
CA PRO A 124 6.27 -32.83 -28.41
C PRO A 124 5.86 -31.55 -27.68
N MET A 125 4.69 -31.03 -28.05
CA MET A 125 3.96 -30.12 -27.20
C MET A 125 3.77 -30.88 -25.88
N GLU A 126 4.28 -30.36 -24.78
CA GLU A 126 4.11 -30.96 -23.45
C GLU A 126 2.61 -30.93 -23.11
N VAL A 127 1.92 -31.98 -23.54
CA VAL A 127 0.56 -32.29 -23.13
C VAL A 127 0.70 -32.85 -21.73
N ILE A 128 0.43 -32.02 -20.73
CA ILE A 128 0.30 -32.48 -19.35
C ILE A 128 -1.01 -33.26 -19.30
N GLU A 129 -0.92 -34.59 -19.39
CA GLU A 129 -1.99 -35.46 -18.94
C GLU A 129 -2.15 -35.23 -17.45
N ILE A 130 -3.25 -34.58 -17.07
CA ILE A 130 -3.72 -34.60 -15.69
C ILE A 130 -4.24 -36.03 -15.51
N LEU A 131 -3.39 -36.90 -14.99
CA LEU A 131 -3.82 -38.19 -14.44
C LEU A 131 -4.84 -37.87 -13.35
N ASP A 132 -6.10 -38.20 -13.61
CA ASP A 132 -7.18 -38.02 -12.65
C ASP A 132 -7.13 -39.19 -11.67
N GLU A 133 -6.12 -39.20 -10.80
CA GLU A 133 -5.99 -40.15 -9.71
C GLU A 133 -5.18 -39.53 -8.57
N GLU A 134 -5.95 -39.01 -7.60
CA GLU A 134 -5.70 -39.09 -6.16
C GLU A 134 -4.34 -39.68 -5.77
N ASP A 135 -3.29 -38.85 -5.73
CA ASP A 135 -2.15 -39.06 -4.86
C ASP A 135 -1.55 -37.70 -4.48
N GLU A 136 -1.42 -37.52 -3.17
CA GLU A 136 -0.95 -36.32 -2.51
C GLU A 136 0.50 -35.99 -2.89
N ASP A 137 0.75 -34.69 -3.10
CA ASP A 137 2.06 -33.98 -3.10
C ASP A 137 2.28 -33.16 -4.38
N VAL A 138 1.39 -32.19 -4.63
CA VAL A 138 1.71 -31.04 -5.49
C VAL A 138 2.81 -30.24 -4.78
N ASN A 139 4.04 -30.47 -5.19
CA ASN A 139 5.20 -29.67 -4.82
C ASN A 139 5.01 -28.23 -5.35
N VAL A 140 4.30 -27.41 -4.58
CA VAL A 140 4.29 -25.96 -4.74
C VAL A 140 5.73 -25.48 -4.56
N MET A 141 6.27 -24.99 -5.67
CA MET A 141 7.58 -24.37 -5.81
C MET A 141 7.88 -23.45 -4.61
N SER A 142 8.70 -23.95 -3.68
CA SER A 142 9.18 -23.17 -2.55
C SER A 142 10.19 -22.14 -3.05
N ILE A 143 9.82 -20.87 -2.91
CA ILE A 143 10.75 -19.75 -2.94
C ILE A 143 11.87 -20.03 -1.93
N GLU A 144 13.09 -20.03 -2.45
CA GLU A 144 14.38 -20.20 -1.79
C GLU A 144 14.54 -19.35 -0.50
N VAL A 145 14.08 -19.90 0.64
CA VAL A 145 14.54 -19.46 1.96
C VAL A 145 15.71 -20.35 2.35
N THR A 146 16.90 -19.82 2.13
CA THR A 146 18.19 -20.39 2.51
C THR A 146 18.33 -20.51 4.03
N LYS A 147 17.72 -21.53 4.64
CA LYS A 147 18.23 -22.14 5.87
C LYS A 147 17.58 -23.51 6.04
N SER A 148 18.40 -24.55 6.21
CA SER A 148 17.95 -25.92 6.50
C SER A 148 17.13 -25.94 7.79
N ILE A 149 15.81 -25.79 7.65
CA ILE A 149 14.85 -26.01 8.72
C ILE A 149 14.51 -27.49 8.64
N SER A 150 14.96 -28.26 9.64
CA SER A 150 14.63 -29.69 9.77
C SER A 150 13.12 -29.88 9.57
N SER A 151 12.72 -30.88 8.77
CA SER A 151 11.32 -31.24 8.48
C SER A 151 10.45 -31.31 9.76
N SER A 152 11.03 -31.74 10.88
CA SER A 152 10.39 -31.75 12.20
C SER A 152 9.98 -30.37 12.73
N CYS A 153 10.72 -29.31 12.40
CA CYS A 153 10.44 -27.94 12.82
C CYS A 153 9.29 -27.33 12.00
N LEU A 154 9.25 -27.60 10.68
CA LEU A 154 8.13 -27.18 9.83
C LEU A 154 6.82 -27.86 10.24
N ALA A 155 6.85 -29.16 10.56
CA ALA A 155 5.68 -29.89 11.03
C ALA A 155 5.12 -29.34 12.36
N LEU A 156 6.01 -28.91 13.28
CA LEU A 156 5.60 -28.27 14.53
C LEU A 156 5.00 -26.89 14.30
N GLN A 157 5.62 -26.06 13.45
CA GLN A 157 5.09 -24.73 13.10
C GLN A 157 3.73 -24.83 12.41
N LEU A 158 3.55 -25.79 11.50
CA LEU A 158 2.28 -26.00 10.82
C LEU A 158 1.20 -26.47 11.81
N ARG A 159 1.53 -27.40 12.73
CA ARG A 159 0.62 -27.85 13.79
C ARG A 159 0.22 -26.69 14.71
N GLU A 160 1.16 -25.84 15.08
CA GLU A 160 0.91 -24.67 15.92
C GLU A 160 0.05 -23.63 15.19
N ALA A 161 0.34 -23.33 13.92
CA ALA A 161 -0.47 -22.45 13.08
C ALA A 161 -1.90 -22.97 12.94
N MET A 162 -2.07 -24.27 12.69
CA MET A 162 -3.39 -24.90 12.63
C MET A 162 -4.13 -24.84 13.98
N ALA A 163 -3.43 -25.00 15.11
CA ALA A 163 -4.02 -24.86 16.44
C ALA A 163 -4.44 -23.40 16.72
N ALA A 164 -3.63 -22.44 16.31
CA ALA A 164 -3.93 -21.02 16.41
C ALA A 164 -5.15 -20.63 15.58
N MET A 165 -5.26 -21.10 14.32
CA MET A 165 -6.43 -20.86 13.47
C MET A 165 -7.70 -21.46 14.06
N ARG A 166 -7.65 -22.69 14.58
CA ARG A 166 -8.80 -23.31 15.27
C ARG A 166 -9.21 -22.55 16.52
N LYS A 167 -8.26 -22.00 17.26
CA LYS A 167 -8.54 -21.17 18.45
C LYS A 167 -9.16 -19.83 18.06
N SER A 168 -8.67 -19.19 17.00
CA SER A 168 -9.22 -17.95 16.45
C SER A 168 -10.67 -18.15 15.96
N ALA A 169 -10.95 -19.23 15.23
CA ALA A 169 -12.30 -19.56 14.79
C ALA A 169 -13.28 -19.74 15.96
N GLN A 170 -12.83 -20.38 17.05
CA GLN A 170 -13.63 -20.53 18.26
C GLN A 170 -13.85 -19.19 18.99
N ASP A 171 -12.87 -18.29 18.97
CA ASP A 171 -12.99 -16.97 19.61
C ASP A 171 -14.00 -16.09 18.86
N VAL A 172 -13.98 -16.12 17.53
CA VAL A 172 -14.98 -15.45 16.69
C VAL A 172 -16.39 -16.02 16.96
N GLN A 173 -16.52 -17.34 17.08
CA GLN A 173 -17.80 -17.96 17.42
C GLN A 173 -18.30 -17.54 18.82
N LYS A 174 -17.43 -17.54 19.83
CA LYS A 174 -17.77 -17.07 21.19
C LYS A 174 -18.14 -15.60 21.22
N PHE A 175 -17.46 -14.78 20.44
CA PHE A 175 -17.81 -13.38 20.27
C PHE A 175 -19.19 -13.24 19.64
N MET A 176 -19.48 -13.99 18.58
CA MET A 176 -20.79 -13.98 17.93
C MET A 176 -21.90 -14.44 18.90
N ASP A 177 -21.66 -15.47 19.71
CA ASP A 177 -22.60 -15.92 20.73
C ASP A 177 -22.79 -14.87 21.84
N ALA A 178 -21.72 -14.21 22.29
CA ALA A 178 -21.80 -13.13 23.28
C ALA A 178 -22.55 -11.91 22.70
N VAL A 179 -22.37 -11.64 21.42
CA VAL A 179 -23.08 -10.59 20.67
C VAL A 179 -24.56 -10.95 20.51
N ASN A 180 -24.88 -12.20 20.19
CA ASN A 180 -26.25 -12.64 20.03
C ASN A 180 -27.00 -12.76 21.37
N ARG A 181 -26.30 -13.09 22.46
CA ARG A 181 -26.87 -13.05 23.81
C ARG A 181 -27.20 -11.62 24.25
N LYS A 182 -26.36 -10.64 23.94
CA LYS A 182 -26.66 -9.23 24.28
C LYS A 182 -27.77 -8.63 23.40
N THR A 183 -27.90 -9.03 22.13
CA THR A 183 -29.06 -8.63 21.30
C THR A 183 -30.34 -9.34 21.72
N THR A 184 -30.30 -10.63 22.08
CA THR A 184 -31.49 -11.35 22.59
C THR A 184 -31.90 -10.86 23.99
N ALA A 185 -30.94 -10.47 24.83
CA ALA A 185 -31.23 -9.87 26.14
C ALA A 185 -31.83 -8.45 26.05
N GLN A 186 -31.53 -7.69 24.98
CA GLN A 186 -32.18 -6.41 24.73
C GLN A 186 -33.63 -6.54 24.21
N GLU A 187 -34.03 -7.69 23.67
CA GLU A 187 -35.41 -7.92 23.20
C GLU A 187 -36.36 -8.40 24.32
N ALA A 188 -35.84 -8.75 25.51
CA ALA A 188 -36.67 -9.18 26.65
C ALA A 188 -37.21 -8.03 27.53
N GLN A 189 -36.92 -6.76 27.21
CA GLN A 189 -37.49 -5.60 27.91
C GLN A 189 -38.44 -4.79 27.01
N LYS A 190 -39.56 -5.38 26.60
CA LYS A 190 -40.73 -4.59 26.18
C LYS A 190 -42.04 -5.31 26.53
N GLY A 191 -42.62 -4.95 27.67
CA GLY A 191 -44.00 -5.29 28.06
C GLY A 191 -44.47 -4.38 29.21
N PRO A 192 -45.73 -3.88 29.20
CA PRO A 192 -46.08 -2.51 29.61
C PRO A 192 -46.69 -2.42 31.03
N VAL A 193 -46.70 -1.21 31.63
CA VAL A 193 -47.81 -0.56 32.41
C VAL A 193 -47.31 0.65 33.23
N GLN A 194 -47.72 1.85 32.76
CA GLN A 194 -48.16 3.12 33.42
C GLN A 194 -47.31 3.96 34.44
N PRO A 195 -47.52 5.32 34.49
CA PRO A 195 -46.70 6.37 35.15
C PRO A 195 -47.33 6.89 36.49
N PRO A 196 -46.93 8.00 37.19
CA PRO A 196 -45.78 8.98 37.16
C PRO A 196 -45.12 9.19 38.60
N PRO A 197 -44.42 10.29 39.02
CA PRO A 197 -43.79 11.46 38.36
C PRO A 197 -42.31 11.77 38.73
N ALA A 198 -41.69 12.67 37.95
CA ALA A 198 -40.62 13.63 38.29
C ALA A 198 -39.22 13.16 38.75
N ALA A 199 -38.24 13.23 37.82
CA ALA A 199 -37.01 14.02 37.99
C ALA A 199 -36.29 14.14 36.63
N ALA A 200 -36.09 15.38 36.20
CA ALA A 200 -35.28 15.71 35.04
C ALA A 200 -33.81 15.32 35.32
N GLY A 201 -33.25 14.45 34.50
CA GLY A 201 -31.83 14.12 34.51
C GLY A 201 -31.44 13.68 33.11
N GLY A 202 -30.98 14.64 32.30
CA GLY A 202 -30.60 14.41 30.90
C GLY A 202 -29.36 13.53 30.80
N GLU A 203 -29.56 12.22 30.74
CA GLU A 203 -28.54 11.29 30.26
C GLU A 203 -28.52 11.39 28.74
N LEU A 204 -27.53 12.10 28.21
CA LEU A 204 -27.33 12.26 26.78
C LEU A 204 -26.47 11.10 26.27
N SER A 205 -26.94 10.38 25.25
CA SER A 205 -26.12 9.35 24.61
C SER A 205 -25.03 9.95 23.70
N THR A 206 -25.22 11.20 23.26
CA THR A 206 -24.32 11.95 22.37
C THR A 206 -24.40 13.46 22.66
N ASP A 207 -23.27 14.16 22.59
CA ASP A 207 -23.14 15.62 22.70
C ASP A 207 -22.19 16.12 21.60
N GLY A 208 -22.73 16.67 20.51
CA GLY A 208 -21.95 17.02 19.32
C GLY A 208 -21.23 15.80 18.72
N ASP A 209 -19.91 15.82 18.70
CA ASP A 209 -19.04 14.71 18.27
C ASP A 209 -18.72 13.72 19.42
N LEU A 210 -19.11 14.03 20.66
CA LEU A 210 -18.89 13.13 21.79
C LEU A 210 -20.00 12.09 21.86
N SER A 211 -19.65 10.81 21.76
CA SER A 211 -20.60 9.71 21.98
C SER A 211 -20.11 8.72 23.04
N VAL A 212 -21.05 8.22 23.84
CA VAL A 212 -20.78 7.17 24.83
C VAL A 212 -20.23 5.94 24.12
N GLY A 213 -19.09 5.44 24.60
CA GLY A 213 -18.35 4.32 24.02
C GLY A 213 -17.12 4.72 23.21
N MET A 214 -16.93 6.01 22.89
CA MET A 214 -15.72 6.47 22.20
C MET A 214 -14.47 6.39 23.08
N ARG A 215 -13.31 6.22 22.43
CA ARG A 215 -12.00 6.28 23.09
C ARG A 215 -11.59 7.73 23.29
N ILE A 216 -11.37 8.12 24.54
CA ILE A 216 -11.03 9.50 24.91
C ILE A 216 -9.76 9.56 25.77
N LEU A 217 -9.17 10.74 25.87
CA LEU A 217 -8.15 11.05 26.87
C LEU A 217 -8.79 11.79 28.04
N GLY A 218 -8.69 11.24 29.25
CA GLY A 218 -9.15 11.88 30.48
C GLY A 218 -8.00 12.48 31.28
N LYS A 219 -8.14 13.74 31.71
CA LYS A 219 -7.17 14.41 32.57
C LYS A 219 -7.41 14.06 34.05
N LYS A 220 -6.41 13.48 34.73
CA LYS A 220 -6.49 13.14 36.16
C LYS A 220 -6.09 14.32 37.06
N ARG A 221 -6.31 14.20 38.37
CA ARG A 221 -5.89 15.20 39.39
C ARG A 221 -4.39 15.52 39.35
N THR A 222 -3.57 14.51 39.02
CA THR A 222 -2.12 14.61 38.82
C THR A 222 -1.71 15.37 37.56
N LYS A 223 -2.66 15.96 36.83
CA LYS A 223 -2.45 16.70 35.58
C LYS A 223 -1.86 15.89 34.43
N THR A 224 -1.93 14.56 34.53
CA THR A 224 -1.57 13.62 33.47
C THR A 224 -2.81 13.19 32.68
N TRP A 225 -2.67 12.96 31.38
CA TRP A 225 -3.72 12.46 30.49
C TRP A 225 -3.63 10.93 30.35
N HIS A 226 -4.78 10.26 30.38
CA HIS A 226 -4.87 8.81 30.31
C HIS A 226 -5.94 8.38 29.32
N LYS A 227 -5.63 7.34 28.54
CA LYS A 227 -6.58 6.76 27.57
C LYS A 227 -7.69 6.01 28.31
N GLY A 228 -8.94 6.29 27.97
CA GLY A 228 -10.13 5.66 28.54
C GLY A 228 -11.23 5.48 27.51
N THR A 229 -12.44 5.21 28.00
CA THR A 229 -13.68 5.11 27.23
C THR A 229 -14.71 6.03 27.87
N LEU A 230 -15.43 6.83 27.08
CA LEU A 230 -16.50 7.69 27.57
C LEU A 230 -17.70 6.81 27.97
N ILE A 231 -18.16 6.89 29.22
CA ILE A 231 -19.22 6.00 29.74
C ILE A 231 -20.58 6.68 29.94
N ALA A 232 -20.62 8.00 30.06
CA ALA A 232 -21.85 8.77 30.23
C ALA A 232 -21.60 10.25 29.92
N ILE A 233 -22.63 10.96 29.48
CA ILE A 233 -22.65 12.42 29.33
C ILE A 233 -23.86 12.94 30.12
N GLN A 234 -23.62 13.91 31.00
CA GLN A 234 -24.66 14.45 31.87
C GLN A 234 -24.54 15.96 31.97
N THR A 235 -25.63 16.67 31.71
CA THR A 235 -25.71 18.12 31.87
C THR A 235 -25.86 18.44 33.36
N VAL A 236 -24.82 19.01 33.96
CA VAL A 236 -24.87 19.51 35.34
C VAL A 236 -25.16 21.01 35.30
N GLY A 237 -26.33 21.41 35.79
CA GLY A 237 -26.80 22.79 35.89
C GLY A 237 -27.07 23.17 37.34
#